data_AF-A0A0F3IP52-F1
#
_entry.id   AF-A0A0F3IP52-F1
#
_cell.length_a   1.000
_cell.length_b   1.000
_cell.length_c   1.000
_cell.angle_alpha   90.00
_cell.angle_beta   90.00
_cell.angle_gamma   90.00
#
_symmetry.space_group_name_H-M   'P 1'
#
loop_
_entity.id
_entity.type
_entity.pdbx_description
1 polymer ?
#
loop_
_entity_poly.entity_id
_entity_poly.type
_entity_poly.pdbx_seq_one_letter_code
_entity_poly.pdbx_strand_id
1 'polypeptide(L)'
;IENSINTFNQQNQCREVFDLPPRQHADYNLFFDEATIFSPLPGAGLELVETEDFISLHDLLLYVLVPAINGGTVDYDHPIVKAAATLNRGISAVKPSAFGHFGQNRLYCCRKLG
;
A
#
# COMPACT_ATOMS: atom_id res chain seq x y z
N ILE A 1 11.32 2.81 6.01
CA ILE A 1 9.92 2.61 5.59
C ILE A 1 9.76 1.11 5.47
N GLU A 2 8.93 0.52 6.31
CA GLU A 2 8.65 -0.92 6.28
C GLU A 2 7.34 -1.13 5.53
N ASN A 3 7.24 -2.22 4.77
CA ASN A 3 6.07 -2.53 3.97
C ASN A 3 5.17 -3.53 4.71
N SER A 4 3.86 -3.40 4.54
CA SER A 4 2.94 -4.42 5.04
C SER A 4 2.96 -5.67 4.14
N ILE A 5 3.07 -6.86 4.76
CA ILE A 5 2.87 -8.13 4.04
C ILE A 5 1.46 -8.19 3.43
N ASN A 6 0.47 -7.64 4.12
CA ASN A 6 -0.93 -7.71 3.71
C ASN A 6 -1.15 -6.95 2.39
N THR A 7 -0.66 -5.71 2.28
CA THR A 7 -0.86 -4.92 1.06
C THR A 7 0.01 -5.41 -0.09
N PHE A 8 1.20 -5.96 0.19
CA PHE A 8 2.00 -6.68 -0.81
C PHE A 8 1.24 -7.88 -1.39
N ASN A 9 0.63 -8.70 -0.54
CA ASN A 9 -0.16 -9.85 -0.96
C ASN A 9 -1.41 -9.45 -1.74
N GLN A 10 -2.12 -8.39 -1.32
CA GLN A 10 -3.27 -7.87 -2.06
C GLN A 10 -2.90 -7.42 -3.47
N GLN A 11 -1.75 -6.76 -3.63
CA GLN A 11 -1.27 -6.38 -4.96
C GLN A 11 -0.91 -7.61 -5.82
N ASN A 12 -0.33 -8.67 -5.21
CA ASN A 12 -0.09 -9.92 -5.92
C ASN A 12 -1.40 -10.60 -6.35
N GLN A 13 -2.44 -10.58 -5.52
CA GLN A 13 -3.78 -11.06 -5.91
C GLN A 13 -4.33 -10.25 -7.10
N CYS A 14 -4.14 -8.93 -7.12
CA CYS A 14 -4.53 -8.12 -8.28
C CYS A 14 -3.72 -8.48 -9.54
N ARG A 15 -2.44 -8.85 -9.39
CA ARG A 15 -1.58 -9.28 -10.51
C ARG A 15 -2.01 -10.63 -11.09
N GLU A 16 -2.42 -11.57 -10.24
CA GLU A 16 -2.93 -12.88 -10.65
C GLU A 16 -4.15 -12.75 -11.58
N VAL A 17 -5.01 -11.75 -11.38
CA VAL A 17 -6.16 -11.48 -12.28
C VAL A 17 -5.72 -11.17 -13.73
N PHE A 18 -4.50 -10.68 -13.93
CA PHE A 18 -3.92 -10.36 -15.24
C PHE A 18 -2.87 -11.38 -15.69
N ASP A 19 -2.83 -12.58 -15.11
CA ASP A 19 -1.84 -13.63 -15.38
C ASP A 19 -0.38 -13.16 -15.20
N LEU A 20 -0.17 -12.13 -14.36
CA LEU A 20 1.15 -11.62 -14.06
C LEU A 20 1.81 -12.43 -12.94
N PRO A 21 3.14 -12.67 -12.99
CA PRO A 21 3.84 -13.29 -11.88
C PRO A 21 3.78 -12.40 -10.63
N PRO A 22 3.89 -12.96 -9.42
CA PRO A 22 4.00 -12.18 -8.19
C PRO A 22 5.13 -11.15 -8.27
N ARG A 23 4.97 -10.01 -7.59
CA ARG A 23 6.02 -9.00 -7.50
C ARG A 23 7.28 -9.59 -6.88
N GLN A 24 8.43 -9.23 -7.46
CA GLN A 24 9.69 -9.35 -6.75
C GLN A 24 9.91 -8.08 -5.92
N HIS A 25 10.46 -8.24 -4.72
CA HIS A 25 10.91 -7.13 -3.89
C HIS A 25 12.43 -7.17 -3.79
N ALA A 26 13.06 -6.02 -3.59
CA ALA A 26 14.49 -5.98 -3.33
C ALA A 26 14.79 -6.57 -1.95
N ASP A 27 15.91 -7.27 -1.80
CA ASP A 27 16.28 -8.00 -0.58
C ASP A 27 16.37 -7.11 0.67
N TYR A 28 16.56 -5.80 0.50
CA TYR A 28 16.61 -4.84 1.61
C TYR A 28 15.22 -4.38 2.10
N ASN A 29 14.13 -4.71 1.41
CA ASN A 29 12.79 -4.33 1.85
C ASN A 29 12.39 -5.18 3.06
N LEU A 30 12.24 -4.51 4.21
CA LEU A 30 11.65 -5.12 5.39
C LEU A 30 10.13 -5.14 5.25
N PHE A 31 9.55 -6.29 5.55
CA PHE A 31 8.12 -6.49 5.62
C PHE A 31 7.72 -6.88 7.04
N PHE A 32 6.60 -6.34 7.51
CA PHE A 32 6.02 -6.72 8.79
C PHE A 32 4.61 -7.27 8.61
N ASP A 33 4.24 -8.18 9.51
CA ASP A 33 2.86 -8.56 9.73
C ASP A 33 2.23 -7.56 10.72
N GLU A 34 1.20 -6.87 10.26
CA GLU A 34 0.41 -5.92 11.04
C GLU A 34 -0.09 -6.50 12.36
N ALA A 35 -0.42 -7.80 12.41
CA ALA A 35 -0.84 -8.47 13.63
C ALA A 35 0.24 -8.43 14.72
N THR A 36 1.52 -8.46 14.32
CA THR A 36 2.69 -8.38 15.22
C THR A 36 2.79 -7.00 15.89
N ILE A 37 2.33 -5.95 15.22
CA ILE A 37 2.34 -4.59 15.76
C ILE A 37 1.06 -4.31 16.56
N PHE A 38 -0.10 -4.77 16.09
CA PHE A 38 -1.38 -4.38 16.66
C PHE A 38 -1.74 -5.16 17.92
N SER A 39 -1.41 -6.45 17.99
CA SER A 39 -1.75 -7.28 19.16
C SER A 39 -1.14 -6.77 20.47
N PRO A 40 0.11 -6.23 20.50
CA PRO A 40 0.69 -5.67 21.72
C PRO A 40 0.18 -4.28 22.11
N LEU A 41 -0.51 -3.53 21.23
CA LEU A 41 -0.89 -2.13 21.50
C LEU A 41 -1.66 -1.95 22.82
N PRO A 42 -2.69 -2.75 23.15
CA PRO A 42 -3.42 -2.58 24.41
C PRO A 42 -2.53 -2.76 25.64
N GLY A 43 -1.59 -3.72 25.60
CA GLY A 43 -0.62 -3.93 26.67
C GLY A 43 0.37 -2.77 26.83
N ALA A 44 0.61 -2.01 25.77
CA ALA A 44 1.38 -0.77 25.78
C ALA A 44 0.55 0.48 26.15
N GLY A 45 -0.73 0.32 26.52
CA GLY A 45 -1.62 1.43 26.79
C GLY A 45 -1.97 2.22 25.53
N LEU A 46 -2.09 1.56 24.39
CA LEU A 46 -2.46 2.16 23.11
C LEU A 46 -3.64 1.39 22.49
N GLU A 47 -4.43 2.08 21.69
CA GLU A 47 -5.51 1.51 20.89
C GLU A 47 -5.41 2.05 19.46
N LEU A 48 -5.45 1.16 18.47
CA LEU A 48 -5.53 1.56 17.07
C LEU A 48 -6.91 2.18 16.80
N VAL A 49 -6.93 3.44 16.39
CA VAL A 49 -8.16 4.19 16.09
C VAL A 49 -8.48 4.12 14.60
N GLU A 50 -7.46 4.32 13.77
CA GLU A 50 -7.65 4.46 12.34
C GLU A 50 -6.40 4.00 11.58
N THR A 51 -6.62 3.52 10.36
CA THR A 51 -5.58 3.22 9.39
C THR A 51 -5.87 3.96 8.09
N GLU A 52 -4.91 4.74 7.61
CA GLU A 52 -5.02 5.46 6.35
C GLU A 52 -4.03 4.91 5.31
N ASP A 53 -4.52 4.69 4.09
CA ASP A 53 -3.75 4.31 2.92
C ASP A 53 -3.67 5.49 1.94
N PHE A 54 -2.49 6.12 1.81
CA PHE A 54 -2.35 7.38 1.08
C PHE A 54 -1.70 7.25 -0.32
N ILE A 55 -1.42 6.03 -0.79
CA ILE A 55 -0.84 5.80 -2.13
C ILE A 55 -1.49 4.65 -2.95
N SER A 56 -2.67 4.17 -2.59
CA SER A 56 -3.27 2.98 -3.22
C SER A 56 -3.41 3.06 -4.76
N LEU A 57 -3.91 4.18 -5.32
CA LEU A 57 -4.04 4.30 -6.78
C LEU A 57 -2.68 4.25 -7.50
N HIS A 58 -1.70 4.98 -6.98
CA HIS A 58 -0.33 4.98 -7.49
C HIS A 58 0.23 3.56 -7.53
N ASP A 59 0.09 2.79 -6.45
CA ASP A 59 0.64 1.45 -6.37
C ASP A 59 -0.09 0.47 -7.28
N LEU A 60 -1.41 0.57 -7.39
CA LEU A 60 -2.18 -0.23 -8.35
C LEU A 60 -1.75 0.07 -9.80
N LEU A 61 -1.52 1.33 -10.15
CA LEU A 61 -1.02 1.64 -11.50
C LEU A 61 0.40 1.14 -11.71
N LEU A 62 1.31 1.44 -10.79
CA LEU A 62 2.73 1.12 -10.92
C LEU A 62 3.00 -0.38 -10.93
N TYR A 63 2.34 -1.12 -10.04
CA TYR A 63 2.66 -2.53 -9.78
C TYR A 63 1.66 -3.51 -10.35
N VAL A 64 0.51 -3.06 -10.86
CA VAL A 64 -0.51 -3.95 -11.45
C VAL A 64 -0.84 -3.53 -12.88
N LEU A 65 -1.43 -2.34 -13.07
CA LEU A 65 -2.05 -1.99 -14.34
C LEU A 65 -1.06 -1.62 -15.45
N VAL A 66 0.02 -0.90 -15.13
CA VAL A 66 1.10 -0.64 -16.11
C VAL A 66 1.81 -1.94 -16.50
N PRO A 67 2.25 -2.79 -15.55
CA PRO A 67 2.73 -4.14 -15.87
C PRO A 67 1.77 -4.95 -16.74
N ALA A 68 0.46 -4.91 -16.48
CA ALA A 68 -0.52 -5.68 -17.24
C ALA A 68 -0.58 -5.30 -18.73
N ILE A 69 -0.18 -4.08 -19.09
CA ILE A 69 -0.25 -3.58 -20.47
C ILE A 69 1.12 -3.48 -21.16
N ASN A 70 2.23 -3.62 -20.44
CA ASN A 70 3.58 -3.47 -20.98
C ASN A 70 4.45 -4.74 -20.89
N GLY A 71 3.83 -5.91 -20.68
CA GLY A 71 4.54 -7.19 -20.60
C GLY A 71 5.16 -7.48 -19.23
N GLY A 72 4.56 -6.96 -18.16
CA GLY A 72 4.90 -7.28 -16.77
C GLY A 72 5.96 -6.38 -16.14
N THR A 73 6.38 -5.31 -16.82
CA THR A 73 7.48 -4.45 -16.38
C THR A 73 6.99 -3.30 -15.52
N VAL A 74 7.61 -3.10 -14.37
CA VAL A 74 7.37 -1.92 -13.51
C VAL A 74 8.05 -0.71 -14.16
N ASP A 75 7.27 0.33 -14.44
CA ASP A 75 7.75 1.58 -15.05
C ASP A 75 7.35 2.78 -14.18
N TYR A 76 8.32 3.27 -13.39
CA TYR A 76 8.16 4.44 -12.52
C TYR A 76 8.03 5.74 -13.30
N ASP A 77 8.54 5.79 -14.53
CA ASP A 77 8.53 6.98 -15.35
C ASP A 77 7.25 7.14 -16.18
N HIS A 78 6.42 6.09 -16.24
CA HIS A 78 5.17 6.08 -16.95
C HIS A 78 4.28 7.29 -16.55
N PRO A 79 3.82 8.11 -17.51
CA PRO A 79 3.06 9.32 -17.22
C PRO A 79 1.82 9.10 -16.34
N ILE A 80 1.13 7.97 -16.53
CA ILE A 80 -0.05 7.61 -15.72
C ILE A 80 0.27 7.43 -14.23
N VAL A 81 1.46 6.90 -13.90
CA VAL A 81 1.90 6.68 -12.51
C VAL A 81 2.14 8.03 -11.84
N LYS A 82 2.81 8.96 -12.54
CA LYS A 82 3.03 10.34 -12.08
C LYS A 82 1.71 11.10 -11.89
N ALA A 83 0.76 10.91 -12.80
CA ALA A 83 -0.58 11.49 -12.69
C ALA A 83 -1.34 10.93 -11.47
N ALA A 84 -1.27 9.62 -11.23
CA ALA A 84 -1.89 9.01 -10.06
C ALA A 84 -1.24 9.42 -8.74
N ALA A 85 0.08 9.61 -8.68
CA ALA A 85 0.74 10.15 -7.50
C ALA A 85 0.21 11.56 -7.16
N THR A 86 0.00 12.40 -8.17
CA THR A 86 -0.59 13.74 -8.02
C THR A 86 -2.03 13.66 -7.54
N LEU A 87 -2.86 12.80 -8.16
CA LEU A 87 -4.27 12.65 -7.80
C LEU A 87 -4.44 12.09 -6.39
N ASN A 88 -3.72 11.02 -6.02
CA ASN A 88 -3.70 10.47 -4.66
C ASN A 88 -3.43 11.56 -3.63
N ARG A 89 -2.34 12.31 -3.81
CA ARG A 89 -1.94 13.36 -2.88
C ARG A 89 -2.98 14.45 -2.75
N GLY A 90 -3.58 14.87 -3.87
CA GLY A 90 -4.61 15.91 -3.88
C GLY A 90 -5.88 15.48 -3.17
N ILE A 91 -6.34 14.24 -3.39
CA ILE A 91 -7.60 13.78 -2.82
C ILE A 91 -7.47 13.30 -1.38
N SER A 92 -6.31 12.77 -0.95
CA SER A 92 -6.10 12.29 0.43
C SER A 92 -6.36 13.36 1.49
N ALA A 93 -6.11 14.64 1.17
CA ALA A 93 -6.41 15.76 2.07
C ALA A 93 -7.92 15.97 2.32
N VAL A 94 -8.78 15.50 1.41
CA VAL A 94 -10.24 15.68 1.47
C VAL A 94 -10.95 14.37 1.80
N LYS A 95 -10.43 13.27 1.30
CA LYS A 95 -10.97 11.92 1.45
C LYS A 95 -9.82 10.94 1.70
N PRO A 96 -9.48 10.69 2.97
CA PRO A 96 -8.51 9.67 3.36
C PRO A 96 -8.87 8.32 2.74
N SER A 97 -7.86 7.55 2.32
CA SER A 97 -8.04 6.23 1.70
C SER A 97 -9.02 6.19 0.51
N ALA A 98 -9.12 7.28 -0.29
CA ALA A 98 -10.10 7.42 -1.37
C ALA A 98 -10.10 6.27 -2.40
N PHE A 99 -8.99 5.55 -2.53
CA PHE A 99 -8.79 4.47 -3.50
C PHE A 99 -8.59 3.10 -2.84
N GLY A 100 -9.07 2.93 -1.61
CA GLY A 100 -9.01 1.67 -0.89
C GLY A 100 -7.64 1.39 -0.25
N HIS A 101 -7.42 0.14 0.14
CA HIS A 101 -6.35 -0.27 1.06
C HIS A 101 -5.25 -1.10 0.39
N PHE A 102 -4.86 -0.71 -0.83
CA PHE A 102 -3.85 -1.44 -1.61
C PHE A 102 -2.45 -0.83 -1.51
N GLY A 103 -2.29 0.29 -0.80
CA GLY A 103 -1.05 1.04 -0.73
C GLY A 103 0.02 0.35 0.12
N GLN A 104 1.28 0.47 -0.29
CA GLN A 104 2.41 0.03 0.54
C GLN A 104 2.65 0.97 1.72
N ASN A 105 2.31 2.27 1.56
CA ASN A 105 2.46 3.25 2.62
C ASN A 105 1.14 3.45 3.37
N ARG A 106 1.17 3.10 4.65
CA ARG A 106 0.05 3.17 5.58
C ARG A 106 0.41 4.03 6.77
N LEU A 107 -0.56 4.79 7.26
CA LEU A 107 -0.46 5.53 8.51
C LEU A 107 -1.38 4.87 9.55
N TYR A 108 -0.82 4.53 10.71
CA TYR A 108 -1.57 3.98 11.83
C TYR A 108 -1.75 5.07 12.89
N CYS A 109 -3.00 5.44 13.15
CA CYS A 109 -3.35 6.39 14.19
C CYS A 109 -3.70 5.64 15.48
N CYS A 110 -2.89 5.82 16.51
CA CYS A 110 -3.10 5.18 17.81
C CYS A 110 -3.46 6.22 18.87
N ARG A 111 -4.43 5.90 19.72
CA ARG A 111 -4.80 6.69 20.90
C ARG A 111 -4.20 6.06 22.15
N LYS A 112 -3.73 6.90 23.07
CA LYS A 112 -3.29 6.46 24.40
C LYS A 112 -4.49 6.08 25.27
N LEU A 113 -4.45 4.87 25.83
CA LEU A 113 -5.37 4.39 26.85
C LEU A 113 -5.01 5.05 28.20
N GLY A 114 -6.03 5.50 28.92
CA GLY A 114 -5.91 6.18 30.22
C GLY A 114 -5.51 5.25 31.35
#